data_AF-A0A7J9Z0Y8-F1
#
_entry.id   AF-A0A7J9Z0Y8-F1
#
_cell.length_a   1.000
_cell.length_b   1.000
_cell.length_c   1.000
_cell.angle_alpha   90.00
_cell.angle_beta   90.00
_cell.angle_gamma   90.00
#
_symmetry.space_group_name_H-M   'P 1'
#
loop_
_entity.id
_entity.type
_entity.pdbx_description
1 polymer ?
#
loop_
_entity_poly.entity_id
_entity_poly.type
_entity_poly.pdbx_seq_one_letter_code
_entity_poly.pdbx_strand_id
1 'polypeptide(L)'
;LSGVAAEWASQRMTPERLTRIHDLNTRVETAIRERSEDLVLANWLFHREINLAAQSERLWSLLRHTSRVVPARFLELIPDQAKITPHDHQALLNALEAGDGKRARELAEEHVARAGELLATRLGQGSFGQTTGGTPDPSGSGDGTRPLSNVERNE
;
A
#
# COMPACT_ATOMS: atom_id res chain seq x y z
N LEU A 1 -6.67 6.95 9.97
CA LEU A 1 -5.39 7.04 10.71
C LEU A 1 -4.37 7.92 9.98
N SER A 2 -4.12 7.69 8.68
CA SER A 2 -3.20 8.50 7.88
C SER A 2 -3.58 9.99 7.86
N GLY A 3 -4.87 10.32 7.78
CA GLY A 3 -5.37 11.69 7.90
C GLY A 3 -4.96 12.39 9.20
N VAL A 4 -5.22 11.74 10.34
CA VAL A 4 -4.84 12.25 11.67
C VAL A 4 -3.30 12.40 11.78
N ALA A 5 -2.54 11.49 11.19
CA ALA A 5 -1.09 11.60 11.15
C ALA A 5 -0.63 12.82 10.35
N ALA A 6 -1.23 13.06 9.17
CA ALA A 6 -0.93 14.23 8.34
C ALA A 6 -1.34 15.54 9.02
N GLU A 7 -2.50 15.58 9.68
CA GLU A 7 -2.97 16.72 10.46
C GLU A 7 -1.98 17.11 11.56
N TRP A 8 -1.50 16.12 12.31
CA TRP A 8 -0.54 16.35 13.39
C TRP A 8 0.86 16.64 12.86
N ALA A 9 1.23 16.02 11.73
CA ALA A 9 2.49 16.29 11.04
C ALA A 9 2.61 17.74 10.61
N SER A 10 1.56 18.32 10.01
CA SER A 10 1.59 19.72 9.54
C SER A 10 1.88 20.71 10.67
N GLN A 11 1.44 20.40 11.90
CA GLN A 11 1.63 21.24 13.07
C GLN A 11 3.00 21.05 13.75
N ARG A 12 3.73 19.99 13.41
CA ARG A 12 4.93 19.51 14.15
C ARG A 12 6.17 19.33 13.28
N MET A 13 6.04 19.51 11.97
CA MET A 13 7.17 19.40 11.05
C MET A 13 8.21 20.48 11.32
N THR A 14 9.47 20.07 11.42
CA THR A 14 10.61 20.97 11.44
C THR A 14 11.11 21.23 10.01
N PRO A 15 11.88 22.31 9.76
CA PRO A 15 12.48 22.55 8.45
C PRO A 15 13.29 21.37 7.93
N GLU A 16 14.03 20.67 8.80
CA GLU A 16 14.84 19.51 8.42
C GLU A 16 13.97 18.33 7.96
N ARG A 17 12.81 18.15 8.59
CA ARG A 17 11.85 17.11 8.21
C ARG A 17 11.13 17.47 6.92
N LEU A 18 10.84 18.75 6.69
CA LEU A 18 10.31 19.25 5.42
C LEU A 18 11.29 18.97 4.27
N THR A 19 12.56 19.36 4.42
CA THR A 19 13.61 19.04 3.43
C THR A 19 13.68 17.54 3.15
N ARG A 20 13.70 16.71 4.20
CA ARG A 20 13.74 15.25 4.04
C ARG A 20 12.54 14.71 3.28
N ILE A 21 11.32 15.19 3.56
CA ILE A 21 10.14 14.66 2.87
C ILE A 21 10.08 15.13 1.41
N HIS A 22 10.61 16.32 1.08
CA HIS A 22 10.80 16.77 -0.31
C HIS A 22 11.78 15.87 -1.07
N ASP A 23 12.91 15.52 -0.45
CA ASP A 23 13.88 14.58 -1.05
C ASP A 23 13.25 13.21 -1.30
N LEU A 24 12.45 12.72 -0.35
CA LEU A 24 11.74 11.45 -0.49
C LEU A 24 10.70 11.50 -1.61
N ASN A 25 9.95 12.60 -1.74
CA ASN A 25 9.00 12.74 -2.86
C ASN A 25 9.72 12.77 -4.22
N THR A 26 10.84 13.49 -4.31
CA THR A 26 11.68 13.52 -5.52
C THR A 26 12.17 12.12 -5.91
N ARG A 27 12.54 11.30 -4.91
CA ARG A 27 12.91 9.90 -5.14
C ARG A 27 11.74 9.05 -5.62
N VAL A 28 10.53 9.26 -5.09
CA VAL A 28 9.31 8.58 -5.58
C VAL A 28 9.05 8.93 -7.04
N GLU A 29 9.08 10.22 -7.38
CA GLU A 29 8.85 10.69 -8.76
C GLU A 29 9.89 10.14 -9.74
N THR A 30 11.15 10.10 -9.33
CA THR A 30 12.25 9.55 -10.14
C THR A 30 12.07 8.05 -10.34
N ALA A 31 11.78 7.31 -9.27
CA ALA A 31 11.55 5.87 -9.35
C ALA A 31 10.33 5.51 -10.21
N ILE A 32 9.26 6.33 -10.18
CA ILE A 32 8.11 6.19 -11.08
C ILE A 32 8.54 6.38 -12.55
N ARG A 33 9.27 7.46 -12.83
CA ARG A 33 9.70 7.82 -14.20
C ARG A 33 10.60 6.75 -14.81
N GLU A 34 11.50 6.20 -14.01
CA GLU A 34 12.50 5.22 -14.42
C GLU A 34 12.01 3.76 -14.30
N ARG A 35 10.82 3.53 -13.75
CA ARG A 35 10.31 2.20 -13.38
C ARG A 35 11.30 1.43 -12.50
N SER A 36 11.90 2.14 -11.54
CA SER A 36 12.88 1.58 -10.61
C SER A 36 12.21 0.71 -9.54
N GLU A 37 12.90 -0.36 -9.15
CA GLU A 37 12.52 -1.23 -8.02
C GLU A 37 12.53 -0.46 -6.67
N ASP A 38 13.21 0.69 -6.62
CA ASP A 38 13.26 1.55 -5.42
C ASP A 38 11.93 2.23 -5.10
N LEU A 39 10.96 2.21 -6.01
CA LEU A 39 9.66 2.88 -5.84
C LEU A 39 8.98 2.51 -4.53
N VAL A 40 8.95 1.21 -4.21
CA VAL A 40 8.29 0.71 -3.00
C VAL A 40 8.96 1.27 -1.74
N LEU A 41 10.29 1.26 -1.72
CA LEU A 41 11.06 1.77 -0.58
C LEU A 41 10.92 3.29 -0.43
N ALA A 42 11.04 4.04 -1.53
CA ALA A 42 10.90 5.50 -1.52
C ALA A 42 9.51 5.93 -1.03
N ASN A 43 8.46 5.27 -1.52
CA ASN A 43 7.08 5.55 -1.12
C ASN A 43 6.84 5.21 0.36
N TRP A 44 7.37 4.07 0.83
CA TRP A 44 7.29 3.70 2.24
C TRP A 44 8.00 4.72 3.14
N LEU A 45 9.20 5.17 2.75
CA LEU A 45 9.95 6.18 3.48
C LEU A 45 9.21 7.52 3.53
N PHE A 46 8.59 7.94 2.43
CA PHE A 46 7.76 9.15 2.38
C PHE A 46 6.64 9.11 3.43
N HIS A 47 5.79 8.07 3.42
CA HIS A 47 4.71 7.95 4.41
C HIS A 47 5.25 7.78 5.84
N ARG A 48 6.36 7.07 6.02
CA ARG A 48 7.01 6.93 7.32
C ARG A 48 7.44 8.27 7.89
N GLU A 49 7.97 9.18 7.08
CA GLU A 49 8.42 10.49 7.53
C GLU A 49 7.25 11.33 8.07
N ILE A 50 6.09 11.30 7.40
CA ILE A 50 4.84 11.93 7.86
C ILE A 50 4.38 11.33 9.19
N ASN A 51 4.31 9.99 9.25
CA ASN A 51 3.81 9.31 10.44
C ASN A 51 4.70 9.54 11.68
N LEU A 52 6.01 9.65 11.49
CA LEU A 52 6.93 10.05 12.56
C LEU A 52 6.81 11.53 12.91
N ALA A 53 6.47 12.40 11.95
CA ALA A 53 6.23 13.82 12.17
C ALA A 53 5.06 14.05 13.12
N ALA A 54 4.08 13.14 13.09
CA ALA A 54 2.94 13.17 13.98
C ALA A 54 3.33 12.97 15.45
N GLN A 55 4.57 12.60 15.80
CA GLN A 55 5.10 12.55 17.18
C GLN A 55 4.16 11.84 18.18
N SER A 56 3.55 10.74 17.76
CA SER A 56 2.65 9.94 18.60
C SER A 56 2.97 8.46 18.46
N GLU A 57 3.56 7.89 19.50
CA GLU A 57 3.92 6.47 19.54
C GLU A 57 2.70 5.55 19.38
N ARG A 58 1.58 5.92 20.00
CA ARG A 58 0.32 5.17 19.88
C ARG A 58 -0.22 5.20 18.46
N LEU A 59 -0.23 6.36 17.80
CA LEU A 59 -0.67 6.48 16.41
C LEU A 59 0.26 5.71 15.47
N TRP A 60 1.57 5.79 15.68
CA TRP A 60 2.57 5.04 14.92
C TRP A 60 2.36 3.53 15.04
N SER A 61 2.09 3.03 16.25
CA SER A 61 1.79 1.62 16.48
C SER A 61 0.56 1.16 15.69
N LEU A 62 -0.54 1.91 15.76
CA LEU A 62 -1.76 1.60 15.00
C LEU A 62 -1.53 1.61 13.49
N LEU A 63 -0.81 2.62 12.98
CA LEU A 63 -0.48 2.74 11.57
C LEU A 63 0.36 1.57 11.06
N ARG A 64 1.34 1.11 11.84
CA ARG A 64 2.16 -0.07 11.52
C ARG A 64 1.34 -1.35 11.37
N HIS A 65 0.26 -1.49 12.14
CA HIS A 65 -0.65 -2.62 11.99
C HIS A 65 -1.50 -2.50 10.74
N THR A 66 -2.09 -1.33 10.48
CA THR A 66 -2.98 -1.13 9.33
C THR A 66 -2.25 -1.10 7.99
N SER A 67 -1.00 -0.64 7.94
CA SER A 67 -0.23 -0.55 6.68
C SER A 67 0.08 -1.92 6.08
N ARG A 68 0.04 -3.01 6.87
CA ARG A 68 0.27 -4.38 6.40
C ARG A 68 -0.85 -4.93 5.51
N VAL A 69 -2.01 -4.28 5.52
CA VAL A 69 -3.17 -4.67 4.70
C VAL A 69 -2.95 -4.30 3.23
N VAL A 70 -2.10 -3.30 2.94
CA VAL A 70 -1.73 -2.94 1.58
C VAL A 70 -0.66 -3.93 1.08
N PRO A 71 -0.90 -4.67 -0.02
CA PRO A 71 0.09 -5.60 -0.56
C PRO A 71 1.40 -4.89 -0.89
N ALA A 72 2.55 -5.48 -0.55
CA ALA A 72 3.87 -4.84 -0.71
C ALA A 72 4.16 -4.38 -2.15
N ARG A 73 3.68 -5.14 -3.14
CA ARG A 73 3.85 -4.84 -4.58
C ARG A 73 2.69 -4.01 -5.17
N PHE A 74 1.80 -3.45 -4.35
CA PHE A 74 0.66 -2.64 -4.81
C PHE A 74 1.11 -1.54 -5.79
N LEU A 75 2.23 -0.88 -5.49
CA LEU A 75 2.79 0.20 -6.32
C LEU A 75 3.40 -0.29 -7.63
N GLU A 76 3.91 -1.52 -7.69
CA GLU A 76 4.43 -2.14 -8.92
C GLU A 76 3.31 -2.63 -9.83
N LEU A 77 2.20 -3.07 -9.23
CA LEU A 77 1.14 -3.80 -9.92
C LEU A 77 0.09 -2.89 -10.59
N ILE A 78 0.04 -1.60 -10.26
CA ILE A 78 -0.99 -0.68 -10.75
C ILE A 78 -0.36 0.50 -11.51
N PRO A 79 -0.23 0.40 -12.85
CA PRO A 79 0.33 1.45 -13.69
C PRO A 79 -0.37 2.81 -13.56
N ASP A 80 -1.65 2.82 -13.20
CA ASP A 80 -2.42 4.06 -13.04
C ASP A 80 -2.07 4.80 -11.75
N GLN A 81 -1.54 4.10 -10.74
CA GLN A 81 -1.05 4.71 -9.50
C GLN A 81 0.15 5.63 -9.79
N ALA A 82 1.04 5.21 -10.68
CA ALA A 82 2.20 6.01 -11.11
C ALA A 82 1.82 7.38 -11.72
N LYS A 83 0.59 7.52 -12.24
CA LYS A 83 0.09 8.79 -12.80
C LYS A 83 -0.49 9.72 -11.73
N ILE A 84 -0.97 9.16 -10.62
CA ILE A 84 -1.75 9.89 -9.60
C ILE A 84 -0.88 10.24 -8.38
N THR A 85 -0.02 9.31 -7.96
CA THR A 85 0.83 9.46 -6.76
C THR A 85 1.65 10.77 -6.75
N PRO A 86 2.31 11.20 -7.83
CA PRO A 86 3.10 12.44 -7.81
C PRO A 86 2.25 13.67 -7.47
N HIS A 87 1.06 13.78 -8.06
CA HIS A 87 0.17 14.92 -7.82
C HIS A 87 -0.35 14.93 -6.38
N ASP A 88 -0.73 13.77 -5.86
CA ASP A 88 -1.23 13.64 -4.48
C ASP A 88 -0.17 13.98 -3.45
N HIS A 89 1.04 13.46 -3.65
CA HIS A 89 2.17 13.72 -2.76
C HIS A 89 2.53 15.21 -2.76
N GLN A 90 2.57 15.84 -3.93
CA GLN A 90 2.87 17.26 -4.02
C GLN A 90 1.79 18.12 -3.33
N ALA A 91 0.51 17.80 -3.52
CA ALA A 91 -0.58 18.51 -2.85
C ALA A 91 -0.48 18.35 -1.32
N LEU A 92 -0.18 17.14 -0.84
CA LEU A 92 0.00 16.87 0.58
C LEU A 92 1.22 17.61 1.15
N LEU A 93 2.34 17.62 0.42
CA LEU A 93 3.53 18.39 0.80
C LEU A 93 3.23 19.87 0.97
N ASN A 94 2.52 20.48 0.01
CA ASN A 94 2.16 21.89 0.09
C ASN A 94 1.30 22.19 1.34
N ALA A 95 0.37 21.30 1.69
CA ALA A 95 -0.45 21.45 2.89
C ALA A 95 0.37 21.29 4.18
N LEU A 96 1.33 20.36 4.20
CA LEU A 96 2.25 20.17 5.32
C LEU A 96 3.16 21.38 5.52
N GLU A 97 3.72 21.92 4.43
CA GLU A 97 4.57 23.12 4.45
C GLU A 97 3.81 24.38 4.89
N ALA A 98 2.56 24.54 4.46
CA ALA A 98 1.69 25.63 4.89
C ALA A 98 1.18 25.47 6.34
N GLY A 99 1.43 24.33 7.00
CA GLY A 99 0.88 24.02 8.32
C GLY A 99 -0.63 23.77 8.33
N ASP A 100 -1.28 23.63 7.18
CA ASP A 100 -2.73 23.44 7.06
C ASP A 100 -3.12 22.00 7.39
N GLY A 101 -3.33 21.74 8.68
CA GLY A 101 -3.63 20.40 9.18
C GLY A 101 -4.95 19.84 8.67
N LYS A 102 -5.97 20.69 8.50
CA LYS A 102 -7.26 20.25 7.96
C LYS A 102 -7.10 19.79 6.53
N ARG A 103 -6.40 20.58 5.70
CA ARG A 103 -6.16 20.21 4.31
C ARG A 103 -5.25 18.99 4.18
N ALA A 104 -4.20 18.90 4.99
CA ALA A 104 -3.29 17.76 5.02
C ALA A 104 -4.04 16.46 5.35
N ARG A 105 -4.99 16.52 6.30
CA ARG A 105 -5.85 15.40 6.63
C ARG A 105 -6.70 14.92 5.47
N GLU A 106 -7.44 15.84 4.86
CA GLU A 106 -8.34 15.55 3.73
C GLU A 106 -7.55 14.88 2.59
N LEU A 107 -6.42 15.48 2.19
CA LEU A 107 -5.55 14.96 1.15
C LEU A 107 -5.01 13.56 1.45
N ALA A 108 -4.58 13.31 2.69
CA ALA A 108 -4.06 12.01 3.09
C ALA A 108 -5.16 10.92 3.14
N GLU A 109 -6.38 11.28 3.55
CA GLU A 109 -7.53 10.36 3.53
C GLU A 109 -7.95 10.03 2.08
N GLU A 110 -8.07 11.05 1.22
CA GLU A 110 -8.37 10.90 -0.21
C GLU A 110 -7.33 10.05 -0.94
N HIS A 111 -6.04 10.25 -0.65
CA HIS A 111 -4.95 9.48 -1.25
C HIS A 111 -5.05 7.99 -0.91
N VAL A 112 -5.26 7.65 0.37
CA VAL A 112 -5.41 6.26 0.81
C VAL A 112 -6.70 5.63 0.27
N ALA A 113 -7.81 6.37 0.24
CA ALA A 113 -9.08 5.90 -0.30
C ALA A 113 -8.95 5.53 -1.78
N ARG A 114 -8.37 6.42 -2.61
CA ARG A 114 -8.13 6.16 -4.03
C ARG A 114 -7.21 4.97 -4.27
N ALA A 115 -6.14 4.84 -3.47
CA ALA A 115 -5.27 3.65 -3.53
C ALA A 115 -6.07 2.36 -3.22
N GLY A 116 -6.96 2.40 -2.21
CA GLY A 116 -7.85 1.30 -1.88
C GLY A 116 -8.83 0.94 -3.00
N GLU A 117 -9.43 1.94 -3.66
CA GLU A 117 -10.35 1.74 -4.80
C GLU A 117 -9.64 1.10 -6.00
N LEU A 118 -8.42 1.54 -6.31
CA LEU A 118 -7.59 0.95 -7.36
C LEU A 118 -7.22 -0.50 -7.04
N LEU A 119 -6.86 -0.78 -5.79
CA LEU A 119 -6.60 -2.15 -5.32
C LEU A 119 -7.86 -3.02 -5.46
N ALA A 120 -8.99 -2.55 -4.95
CA ALA A 120 -10.26 -3.27 -4.98
C ALA A 120 -10.70 -3.56 -6.43
N THR A 121 -10.55 -2.59 -7.33
CA THR A 121 -10.85 -2.75 -8.76
C THR A 121 -9.98 -3.85 -9.37
N ARG A 122 -8.68 -3.85 -9.08
CA ARG A 122 -7.76 -4.86 -9.61
C ARG A 122 -8.01 -6.26 -9.03
N LEU A 123 -8.33 -6.36 -7.75
CA LEU A 123 -8.71 -7.63 -7.11
C LEU A 123 -10.06 -8.15 -7.63
N GLY A 124 -11.02 -7.26 -7.88
CA GLY A 124 -12.32 -7.59 -8.47
C GLY A 124 -12.21 -8.02 -9.94
N GLN A 125 -11.26 -7.45 -10.69
CA GLN A 125 -10.87 -7.96 -12.02
C GLN A 125 -10.09 -9.28 -11.94
N GLY A 126 -9.52 -9.61 -10.78
CA GLY A 126 -8.70 -10.79 -10.50
C GLY A 126 -9.44 -12.01 -9.93
N SER A 127 -10.77 -12.01 -9.84
CA SER A 127 -11.56 -13.17 -9.34
C SER A 127 -12.95 -13.16 -9.99
N PHE A 128 -13.46 -14.18 -10.72
CA PHE A 128 -13.20 -15.62 -10.74
C PHE A 128 -12.98 -16.12 -12.19
N GLY A 129 -11.76 -16.52 -12.54
CA GLY A 129 -11.43 -17.17 -13.80
C GLY A 129 -11.08 -18.65 -13.61
N GLN A 130 -12.13 -19.48 -13.60
CA GLN A 130 -12.14 -20.93 -13.89
C GLN A 130 -11.18 -21.85 -13.12
N THR A 131 -11.67 -22.40 -12.01
CA THR A 131 -11.61 -23.86 -11.87
C THR A 131 -12.58 -24.43 -12.89
N THR A 132 -12.11 -24.85 -14.06
CA THR A 132 -12.91 -25.75 -14.91
C THR A 132 -13.16 -27.01 -14.09
N GLY A 133 -14.38 -27.10 -13.57
CA GLY A 133 -14.88 -28.28 -12.89
C GLY A 133 -14.59 -29.52 -13.72
N GLY A 134 -14.09 -30.54 -13.05
CA GLY A 134 -13.98 -31.86 -13.63
C GLY A 134 -15.35 -32.32 -14.11
N THR A 135 -15.43 -32.67 -15.39
CA THR A 135 -16.30 -33.75 -15.83
C THR A 135 -15.62 -35.06 -15.42
N PRO A 136 -16.21 -35.89 -14.54
CA PRO A 136 -15.84 -37.29 -14.46
C PRO A 136 -16.37 -37.97 -15.72
N ASP A 137 -15.48 -38.54 -16.51
CA ASP A 137 -15.81 -39.49 -17.57
C ASP A 137 -16.49 -40.74 -16.95
N PRO A 138 -17.71 -41.13 -17.37
CA PRO A 138 -18.40 -42.29 -16.82
C PRO A 138 -17.98 -43.61 -17.51
N SER A 139 -16.70 -43.81 -17.82
CA SER A 139 -16.24 -45.05 -18.43
C SER A 139 -14.80 -45.41 -18.08
N GLY A 140 -14.62 -46.21 -17.02
CA GLY A 140 -13.29 -46.65 -16.60
C GLY A 140 -13.34 -47.64 -15.44
N SER A 141 -13.85 -48.84 -15.71
CA SER A 141 -13.70 -50.02 -14.86
C SER A 141 -12.22 -50.32 -14.59
N GLY A 142 -11.83 -50.37 -13.31
CA GLY A 142 -10.47 -50.72 -12.87
C GLY A 142 -10.42 -50.95 -11.36
N ASP A 143 -10.71 -52.17 -10.97
CA ASP A 143 -10.51 -52.76 -9.64
C ASP A 143 -9.04 -52.70 -9.20
N GLY A 144 -8.76 -52.51 -7.90
CA GLY A 144 -7.39 -52.52 -7.38
C GLY A 144 -7.13 -51.81 -6.05
N THR A 145 -7.65 -52.38 -4.96
CA THR A 145 -6.94 -52.60 -3.67
C THR A 145 -6.21 -51.41 -2.99
N ARG A 146 -6.79 -50.90 -1.89
CA ARG A 146 -6.06 -50.15 -0.84
C ARG A 146 -5.27 -51.12 0.05
N PRO A 147 -4.17 -50.67 0.68
CA PRO A 147 -4.23 -50.54 2.14
C PRO A 147 -3.59 -49.26 2.70
N LEU A 148 -3.86 -49.09 4.01
CA LEU A 148 -3.62 -47.94 4.89
C LEU A 148 -2.15 -47.75 5.28
N SER A 149 -1.73 -46.50 5.51
CA SER A 149 -1.04 -46.09 6.76
C SER A 149 -0.82 -44.57 6.85
N ASN A 150 -1.19 -44.01 8.01
CA ASN A 150 -0.81 -42.70 8.55
C ASN A 150 0.73 -42.50 8.53
N VAL A 151 1.20 -41.26 8.32
CA VAL A 151 2.16 -40.55 9.19
C VAL A 151 1.94 -39.03 9.07
N GLU A 152 2.09 -38.38 10.21
CA GLU A 152 1.91 -36.99 10.60
C GLU A 152 2.94 -35.99 10.00
N ARG A 153 2.59 -34.69 10.13
CA ARG A 153 3.43 -33.54 10.59
C ARG A 153 4.62 -33.05 9.76
N ASN A 154 4.60 -31.76 9.39
CA ASN A 154 5.39 -30.65 9.98
C ASN A 154 5.20 -29.37 9.11
N GLU A 155 4.70 -28.29 9.72
CA GLU A 155 5.44 -27.05 10.13
C GLU A 155 5.43 -25.96 9.05
#